data_AF-A0AAP9Q969-F1
#
_entry.id   AF-A0AAP9Q969-F1
#
_cell.length_a   1.000
_cell.length_b   1.000
_cell.length_c   1.000
_cell.angle_alpha   90.00
_cell.angle_beta   90.00
_cell.angle_gamma   90.00
#
_symmetry.space_group_name_H-M   'P 1'
#
loop_
_entity.id
_entity.type
_entity.pdbx_description
1 polymer ?
#
loop_
_entity_poly.entity_id
_entity_poly.type
_entity_poly.pdbx_seq_one_letter_code
_entity_poly.pdbx_strand_id
1 'polypeptide(L)'
;MSDIVYLMVSGQQQGVISAGCGTLASVGNRWQIGHEDEIFAFSLANSITSTGKGSQLHGLRFCKLIDKSTPLFVNAINNNEQLYMEFYFYRINRFGRWEKYYYIQLRGAFLSGIQQQFSENSLDTETITISYEYILCKHLIANTEFSYLVFPENYNRLFIPPPKTPANNGLKTLNSKGIGRLLAAGGIYNGNIDGFRETAEKLGGDAPAGYEQVMNDQTKGTIIALASIASVFGMGRLGLASEVEKLGQVKVRKPLSVPDSIDATTIATTRQNYRAIAAGVEDLSVAQIKTLTQLPKVGSRIIVTKDFGQNDLAALSAATGDEFAMFTTGGRRLIIRGNATGVPIGAVEAEELAAKGWRWSSHVHPDGTLRSSLGDRAILKIFRDHNLNSKSSISDPYGRRFNFSPDGDLISPEWRP
;
A
#
# COMPACT_ATOMS: atom_id res chain seq x y z
N MET A 1 -18.80 15.78 9.96
CA MET A 1 -18.47 14.53 10.69
C MET A 1 -17.07 14.68 11.22
N SER A 2 -16.87 14.38 12.51
CA SER A 2 -15.58 14.46 13.19
C SER A 2 -14.58 13.46 12.60
N ASP A 3 -13.28 13.74 12.78
CA ASP A 3 -12.20 12.83 12.39
C ASP A 3 -12.35 11.49 13.12
N ILE A 4 -12.16 10.39 12.38
CA ILE A 4 -12.28 9.02 12.90
C ILE A 4 -10.89 8.54 13.33
N VAL A 5 -10.77 7.99 14.54
CA VAL A 5 -9.52 7.43 15.04
C VAL A 5 -9.70 5.93 15.31
N TYR A 6 -8.83 5.12 14.73
CA TYR A 6 -8.74 3.70 15.00
C TYR A 6 -7.44 3.36 15.72
N LEU A 7 -7.55 2.49 16.71
CA LEU A 7 -6.44 2.01 17.54
C LEU A 7 -6.18 0.54 17.25
N MET A 8 -4.93 0.23 16.91
CA MET A 8 -4.38 -1.10 17.00
C MET A 8 -3.49 -1.19 18.23
N VAL A 9 -3.69 -2.22 19.04
CA VAL A 9 -2.90 -2.46 20.25
C VAL A 9 -2.48 -3.92 20.33
N SER A 10 -1.21 -4.11 20.71
CA SER A 10 -0.62 -5.39 21.07
C SER A 10 0.04 -5.29 22.43
N GLY A 11 -0.17 -6.29 23.28
CA GLY A 11 0.50 -6.44 24.55
C GLY A 11 1.62 -7.49 24.49
N GLN A 12 2.66 -7.29 25.29
CA GLN A 12 3.79 -8.20 25.37
C GLN A 12 3.41 -9.63 25.76
N GLN A 13 2.41 -9.79 26.61
CA GLN A 13 1.92 -11.06 27.15
C GLN A 13 0.64 -11.50 26.46
N GLN A 14 -0.28 -10.57 26.19
CA GLN A 14 -1.61 -10.87 25.64
C GLN A 14 -1.64 -10.97 24.11
N GLY A 15 -0.57 -10.58 23.41
CA GLY A 15 -0.55 -10.55 21.95
C GLY A 15 -1.46 -9.45 21.39
N VAL A 16 -2.16 -9.72 20.28
CA VAL A 16 -2.98 -8.71 19.59
C VAL A 16 -4.28 -8.44 20.34
N ILE A 17 -4.24 -7.53 21.31
CA ILE A 17 -5.40 -7.12 22.14
C ILE A 17 -6.56 -6.59 21.28
N SER A 18 -6.23 -5.84 20.21
CA SER A 18 -7.22 -5.24 19.31
C SER A 18 -7.95 -6.24 18.39
N ALA A 19 -7.50 -7.49 18.30
CA ALA A 19 -8.07 -8.47 17.38
C ALA A 19 -9.56 -8.74 17.66
N GLY A 20 -10.39 -8.60 16.64
CA GLY A 20 -11.84 -8.77 16.72
C GLY A 20 -12.60 -7.71 17.54
N CYS A 21 -11.98 -6.58 17.91
CA CYS A 21 -12.64 -5.55 18.72
C CYS A 21 -13.65 -4.72 17.92
N GLY A 22 -13.45 -4.57 16.61
CA GLY A 22 -14.38 -3.86 15.72
C GLY A 22 -15.44 -4.77 15.09
N THR A 23 -15.78 -5.89 15.73
CA THR A 23 -16.78 -6.86 15.25
C THR A 23 -18.17 -6.64 15.85
N LEU A 24 -19.19 -7.20 15.22
CA LEU A 24 -20.57 -7.19 15.71
C LEU A 24 -20.70 -7.72 17.15
N ALA A 25 -19.95 -8.77 17.49
CA ALA A 25 -19.98 -9.38 18.83
C ALA A 25 -19.39 -8.46 19.93
N SER A 26 -18.56 -7.49 19.53
CA SER A 26 -17.83 -6.61 20.44
C SER A 26 -18.54 -5.26 20.63
N VAL A 27 -18.92 -4.59 19.54
CA VAL A 27 -19.47 -3.23 19.56
C VAL A 27 -20.91 -3.14 19.02
N GLY A 28 -21.56 -4.29 18.78
CA GLY A 28 -22.92 -4.35 18.24
C GLY A 28 -23.01 -3.65 16.88
N ASN A 29 -24.13 -2.97 16.61
CA ASN A 29 -24.41 -2.31 15.33
C ASN A 29 -23.47 -1.15 14.98
N ARG A 30 -22.51 -0.81 15.84
CA ARG A 30 -21.50 0.22 15.60
C ARG A 30 -20.24 -0.29 14.91
N TRP A 31 -20.17 -1.61 14.67
CA TRP A 31 -19.07 -2.22 13.93
C TRP A 31 -18.99 -1.66 12.51
N GLN A 32 -17.78 -1.61 11.95
CA GLN A 32 -17.53 -1.09 10.60
C GLN A 32 -16.72 -2.11 9.80
N ILE A 33 -17.13 -2.33 8.56
CA ILE A 33 -16.45 -3.25 7.65
C ILE A 33 -15.01 -2.79 7.38
N GLY A 34 -14.06 -3.72 7.46
CA GLY A 34 -12.63 -3.46 7.25
C GLY A 34 -11.89 -2.92 8.48
N HIS A 35 -12.57 -2.82 9.62
CA HIS A 35 -12.01 -2.38 10.91
C HIS A 35 -12.20 -3.43 12.01
N GLU A 36 -12.36 -4.70 11.64
CA GLU A 36 -12.71 -5.78 12.58
C GLU A 36 -11.66 -6.02 13.67
N ASP A 37 -10.38 -5.78 13.35
CA ASP A 37 -9.24 -5.92 14.26
C ASP A 37 -8.73 -4.58 14.83
N GLU A 38 -9.57 -3.55 14.76
CA GLU A 38 -9.24 -2.20 15.24
C GLU A 38 -10.27 -1.74 16.27
N ILE A 39 -9.80 -0.94 17.25
CA ILE A 39 -10.64 -0.33 18.28
C ILE A 39 -11.02 1.08 17.82
N PHE A 40 -12.29 1.43 17.87
CA PHE A 40 -12.75 2.79 17.56
C PHE A 40 -12.56 3.72 18.77
N ALA A 41 -11.79 4.81 18.58
CA ALA A 41 -11.54 5.83 19.60
C ALA A 41 -12.30 7.14 19.27
N PHE A 42 -13.16 7.58 20.18
CA PHE A 42 -13.98 8.79 20.03
C PHE A 42 -13.20 10.09 20.22
N SER A 43 -12.24 10.05 21.13
CA SER A 43 -11.43 11.22 21.48
C SER A 43 -10.04 10.78 21.86
N LEU A 44 -9.08 11.63 21.54
CA LEU A 44 -7.68 11.46 21.90
C LEU A 44 -7.13 12.84 22.27
N ALA A 45 -6.55 12.92 23.45
CA ALA A 45 -5.84 14.09 23.95
C ALA A 45 -4.39 13.69 24.22
N ASN A 46 -3.47 14.37 23.54
CA ASN A 46 -2.04 14.27 23.81
C ASN A 46 -1.56 15.66 24.22
N SER A 47 -0.86 15.77 25.34
CA SER A 47 -0.35 17.04 25.85
C SER A 47 1.17 17.01 25.91
N ILE A 48 1.78 18.01 25.29
CA ILE A 48 3.23 18.21 25.26
C ILE A 48 3.49 19.65 25.67
N THR A 49 4.24 19.85 26.74
CA THR A 49 4.66 21.20 27.18
C THR A 49 6.14 21.39 26.94
N SER A 50 6.58 22.64 26.81
CA SER A 50 8.00 22.97 26.76
C SER A 50 8.54 23.26 28.16
N THR A 51 9.72 22.73 28.49
CA THR A 51 10.47 23.12 29.69
C THR A 51 11.42 24.30 29.44
N GLY A 52 11.48 24.80 28.20
CA GLY A 52 12.53 25.74 27.76
C GLY A 52 13.87 25.08 27.44
N LYS A 53 14.07 23.80 27.83
CA LYS A 53 15.25 22.98 27.49
C LYS A 53 14.91 21.70 26.72
N GLY A 54 13.63 21.45 26.46
CA GLY A 54 13.12 20.28 25.74
C GLY A 54 11.62 20.09 25.93
N SER A 55 11.07 19.08 25.25
CA SER A 55 9.66 18.70 25.39
C SER A 55 9.45 17.86 26.65
N GLN A 56 8.41 18.20 27.42
CA GLN A 56 7.86 17.39 28.49
C GLN A 56 6.54 16.80 28.02
N LEU A 57 6.48 15.47 27.95
CA LEU A 57 5.32 14.71 27.52
C LEU A 57 4.45 14.37 28.73
N HIS A 58 3.14 14.63 28.66
CA HIS A 58 2.20 14.44 29.78
C HIS A 58 1.36 13.16 29.67
N GLY A 59 1.85 12.16 28.94
CA GLY A 59 1.08 10.95 28.64
C GLY A 59 -0.03 11.22 27.60
N LEU A 60 -0.70 10.14 27.18
CA LEU A 60 -1.77 10.18 26.19
C LEU A 60 -3.05 9.63 26.81
N ARG A 61 -4.16 10.32 26.56
CA ARG A 61 -5.49 9.92 27.03
C ARG A 61 -6.39 9.72 25.82
N PHE A 62 -7.11 8.62 25.77
CA PHE A 62 -8.13 8.41 24.74
C PHE A 62 -9.40 7.80 25.33
N CYS A 63 -10.52 7.96 24.62
CA CYS A 63 -11.83 7.43 25.00
C CYS A 63 -12.35 6.50 23.92
N LYS A 64 -12.89 5.35 24.34
CA LYS A 64 -13.49 4.32 23.47
C LYS A 64 -14.79 3.79 24.09
N LEU A 65 -15.54 2.99 23.36
CA LEU A 65 -16.68 2.24 23.92
C LEU A 65 -16.19 1.15 24.86
N ILE A 66 -17.06 0.69 25.75
CA ILE A 66 -16.91 -0.64 26.32
C ILE A 66 -17.02 -1.67 25.18
N ASP A 67 -15.98 -2.50 25.02
CA ASP A 67 -15.89 -3.49 23.95
C ASP A 67 -15.08 -4.73 24.40
N LYS A 68 -14.79 -5.65 23.49
CA LYS A 68 -13.99 -6.87 23.77
C LYS A 68 -12.63 -6.58 24.42
N SER A 69 -11.98 -5.46 24.10
CA SER A 69 -10.67 -5.10 24.65
C SER A 69 -10.72 -4.57 26.08
N THR A 70 -11.89 -4.14 26.58
CA THR A 70 -12.05 -3.61 27.94
C THR A 70 -11.45 -4.52 29.03
N PRO A 71 -11.82 -5.81 29.15
CA PRO A 71 -11.20 -6.70 30.13
C PRO A 71 -9.71 -6.97 29.86
N LEU A 72 -9.25 -6.89 28.61
CA LEU A 72 -7.85 -7.06 28.25
C LEU A 72 -6.99 -5.86 28.70
N PHE A 73 -7.54 -4.65 28.64
CA PHE A 73 -6.91 -3.46 29.21
C PHE A 73 -6.87 -3.53 30.75
N VAL A 74 -7.92 -4.04 31.40
CA VAL A 74 -7.91 -4.29 32.86
C VAL A 74 -6.81 -5.29 33.23
N ASN A 75 -6.63 -6.35 32.43
CA ASN A 75 -5.55 -7.31 32.64
C ASN A 75 -4.16 -6.67 32.42
N ALA A 76 -4.02 -5.84 31.38
CA ALA A 76 -2.76 -5.14 31.08
C ALA A 76 -2.34 -4.17 32.20
N ILE A 77 -3.27 -3.39 32.75
CA ILE A 77 -2.96 -2.48 33.87
C ILE A 77 -2.64 -3.25 35.16
N ASN A 78 -3.37 -4.34 35.44
CA ASN A 78 -3.12 -5.16 36.63
C ASN A 78 -1.74 -5.80 36.62
N ASN A 79 -1.28 -6.25 35.45
CA ASN A 79 0.01 -6.93 35.30
C ASN A 79 1.16 -5.99 34.93
N ASN A 80 0.90 -4.68 34.88
CA ASN A 80 1.83 -3.66 34.38
C ASN A 80 2.47 -4.08 33.04
N GLU A 81 1.64 -4.58 32.13
CA GLU A 81 2.07 -5.11 30.84
C GLU A 81 2.50 -3.97 29.91
N GLN A 82 3.66 -4.15 29.25
CA GLN A 82 4.12 -3.22 28.24
C GLN A 82 3.32 -3.39 26.94
N LEU A 83 2.80 -2.28 26.44
CA LEU A 83 1.94 -2.23 25.26
C LEU A 83 2.66 -1.51 24.10
N TYR A 84 2.27 -1.92 22.90
CA TYR A 84 2.58 -1.26 21.64
C TYR A 84 1.26 -0.81 21.02
N MET A 85 1.15 0.49 20.72
CA MET A 85 -0.11 1.11 20.28
C MET A 85 0.09 1.94 19.02
N GLU A 86 -0.88 1.86 18.11
CA GLU A 86 -0.90 2.58 16.84
C GLU A 86 -2.27 3.21 16.63
N PHE A 87 -2.30 4.53 16.57
CA PHE A 87 -3.49 5.32 16.28
C PHE A 87 -3.44 5.79 14.83
N TYR A 88 -4.46 5.44 14.06
CA TYR A 88 -4.67 5.89 12.69
C TYR A 88 -5.82 6.89 12.63
N PHE A 89 -5.52 8.09 12.14
CA PHE A 89 -6.50 9.16 11.99
C PHE A 89 -6.97 9.20 10.54
N TYR A 90 -8.28 9.23 10.38
CA TYR A 90 -8.96 9.26 9.11
C TYR A 90 -9.70 10.57 8.92
N ARG A 91 -9.62 11.09 7.68
CA ARG A 91 -10.42 12.23 7.23
C ARG A 91 -11.05 11.93 5.88
N ILE A 92 -12.05 12.71 5.52
CA ILE A 92 -12.64 12.68 4.17
C ILE A 92 -11.75 13.53 3.26
N ASN A 93 -11.27 12.93 2.17
CA ASN A 93 -10.44 13.62 1.19
C ASN A 93 -11.28 14.41 0.18
N ARG A 94 -10.61 15.15 -0.72
CA ARG A 94 -11.28 15.95 -1.78
C ARG A 94 -12.20 15.15 -2.71
N PHE A 95 -12.08 13.83 -2.74
CA PHE A 95 -12.90 12.92 -3.55
C PHE A 95 -14.04 12.27 -2.75
N GLY A 96 -14.26 12.69 -1.50
CA GLY A 96 -15.31 12.12 -0.63
C GLY A 96 -14.96 10.74 -0.05
N ARG A 97 -13.70 10.31 -0.13
CA ARG A 97 -13.25 9.00 0.38
C ARG A 97 -12.51 9.16 1.70
N TRP A 98 -12.62 8.18 2.57
CA TRP A 98 -11.81 8.09 3.78
C TRP A 98 -10.34 7.82 3.42
N GLU A 99 -9.44 8.61 3.98
CA GLU A 99 -7.99 8.42 3.88
C GLU A 99 -7.33 8.50 5.26
N LYS A 100 -6.32 7.67 5.51
CA LYS A 100 -5.42 7.83 6.66
C LYS A 100 -4.56 9.06 6.41
N TYR A 101 -4.59 10.05 7.30
CA TYR A 101 -3.80 11.28 7.11
C TYR A 101 -2.80 11.55 8.25
N TYR A 102 -3.05 11.04 9.44
CA TYR A 102 -2.18 11.21 10.60
C TYR A 102 -2.03 9.89 11.36
N TYR A 103 -0.87 9.71 12.00
CA TYR A 103 -0.48 8.48 12.68
C TYR A 103 0.25 8.81 13.97
N ILE A 104 -0.11 8.13 15.06
CA ILE A 104 0.63 8.16 16.32
C ILE A 104 0.99 6.73 16.72
N GLN A 105 2.27 6.49 16.97
CA GLN A 105 2.81 5.24 17.52
C GLN A 105 3.29 5.48 18.94
N LEU A 106 2.92 4.60 19.86
CA LEU A 106 3.50 4.55 21.20
C LEU A 106 4.24 3.23 21.38
N ARG A 107 5.47 3.30 21.92
CA ARG A 107 6.24 2.13 22.36
C ARG A 107 6.63 2.27 23.80
N GLY A 108 6.75 1.14 24.48
CA GLY A 108 6.89 1.11 25.93
C GLY A 108 5.74 1.79 26.64
N ALA A 109 4.52 1.56 26.14
CA ALA A 109 3.32 2.15 26.72
C ALA A 109 2.86 1.33 27.93
N PHE A 110 2.53 1.99 29.04
CA PHE A 110 1.91 1.41 30.22
C PHE A 110 0.61 2.14 30.52
N LEU A 111 -0.41 1.40 30.94
CA LEU A 111 -1.66 2.00 31.36
C LEU A 111 -1.49 2.61 32.75
N SER A 112 -1.74 3.90 32.89
CA SER A 112 -1.68 4.62 34.17
C SER A 112 -3.05 4.83 34.81
N GLY A 113 -4.13 4.66 34.04
CA GLY A 113 -5.49 4.71 34.58
C GLY A 113 -6.54 4.30 33.56
N ILE A 114 -7.60 3.65 34.06
CA ILE A 114 -8.80 3.30 33.30
C ILE A 114 -9.99 3.84 34.08
N GLN A 115 -10.82 4.66 33.43
CA GLN A 115 -12.06 5.18 34.00
C GLN A 115 -13.22 4.77 33.12
N GLN A 116 -14.11 3.94 33.66
CA GLN A 116 -15.34 3.53 32.99
C GLN A 116 -16.48 4.45 33.39
N GLN A 117 -17.32 4.81 32.42
CA GLN A 117 -18.49 5.63 32.63
C GLN A 117 -19.71 4.94 32.02
N PHE A 118 -20.66 4.61 32.88
CA PHE A 118 -21.98 4.12 32.54
C PHE A 118 -22.96 5.23 32.87
N SER A 119 -23.81 5.61 31.93
CA SER A 119 -24.70 6.76 32.10
C SER A 119 -25.96 6.56 31.26
N GLU A 120 -27.12 6.75 31.89
CA GLU A 120 -28.41 6.58 31.23
C GLU A 120 -28.51 7.47 29.98
N ASN A 121 -29.05 6.91 28.89
CA ASN A 121 -29.22 7.58 27.58
C ASN A 121 -27.92 8.05 26.90
N SER A 122 -26.77 7.56 27.34
CA SER A 122 -25.48 7.82 26.71
C SER A 122 -24.77 6.51 26.37
N LEU A 123 -23.67 6.60 25.61
CA LEU A 123 -22.86 5.43 25.32
C LEU A 123 -21.96 5.11 26.51
N ASP A 124 -21.95 3.83 26.89
CA ASP A 124 -20.99 3.33 27.87
C ASP A 124 -19.59 3.43 27.29
N THR A 125 -18.74 4.18 27.99
CA THR A 125 -17.40 4.52 27.52
C THR A 125 -16.36 4.21 28.57
N GLU A 126 -15.14 4.02 28.10
CA GLU A 126 -13.97 4.01 28.96
C GLU A 126 -12.91 4.98 28.47
N THR A 127 -12.37 5.74 29.40
CA THR A 127 -11.20 6.58 29.21
C THR A 127 -9.97 5.82 29.67
N ILE A 128 -8.96 5.72 28.81
CA ILE A 128 -7.69 5.09 29.10
C ILE A 128 -6.60 6.18 29.09
N THR A 129 -5.78 6.18 30.14
CA THR A 129 -4.62 7.07 30.30
C THR A 129 -3.34 6.24 30.22
N ILE A 130 -2.37 6.73 29.44
CA ILE A 130 -1.17 5.98 29.06
C ILE A 130 0.07 6.81 29.36
N SER A 131 1.04 6.21 30.04
CA SER A 131 2.44 6.66 30.01
C SER A 131 3.19 5.89 28.94
N TYR A 132 4.20 6.51 28.32
CA TYR A 132 4.96 5.88 27.24
C TYR A 132 6.41 6.37 27.25
N GLU A 133 7.32 5.51 26.80
CA GLU A 133 8.75 5.85 26.69
C GLU A 133 9.10 6.42 25.32
N TYR A 134 8.35 6.05 24.27
CA TYR A 134 8.57 6.54 22.92
C TYR A 134 7.26 6.90 22.24
N ILE A 135 7.29 8.01 21.52
CA ILE A 135 6.22 8.46 20.63
C ILE A 135 6.77 8.77 19.25
N LEU A 136 6.04 8.35 18.22
CA LEU A 136 6.22 8.81 16.84
C LEU A 136 4.89 9.37 16.34
N CYS A 137 4.90 10.60 15.88
CA CYS A 137 3.79 11.26 15.22
C CYS A 137 4.15 11.50 13.75
N LYS A 138 3.26 11.17 12.82
CA LYS A 138 3.49 11.35 11.38
C LYS A 138 2.25 11.89 10.69
N HIS A 139 2.40 12.97 9.92
CA HIS A 139 1.41 13.36 8.94
C HIS A 139 1.68 12.58 7.64
N LEU A 140 0.82 11.61 7.32
CA LEU A 140 1.02 10.63 6.25
C LEU A 140 0.98 11.26 4.85
N ILE A 141 0.14 12.28 4.64
CA ILE A 141 0.01 12.92 3.33
C ILE A 141 1.06 14.02 3.10
N ALA A 142 1.44 14.76 4.15
CA ALA A 142 2.42 15.84 4.08
C ALA A 142 3.85 15.40 4.41
N ASN A 143 4.04 14.12 4.77
CA ASN A 143 5.32 13.48 5.07
C ASN A 143 6.18 14.18 6.15
N THR A 144 5.54 14.87 7.09
CA THR A 144 6.23 15.39 8.28
C THR A 144 6.13 14.39 9.43
N GLU A 145 7.22 14.24 10.17
CA GLU A 145 7.27 13.36 11.33
C GLU A 145 8.02 13.97 12.51
N PHE A 146 7.63 13.54 13.70
CA PHE A 146 8.26 13.86 14.96
C PHE A 146 8.37 12.57 15.75
N SER A 147 9.56 12.25 16.26
CA SER A 147 9.71 11.17 17.22
C SER A 147 10.54 11.63 18.42
N TYR A 148 10.21 11.07 19.58
CA TYR A 148 10.90 11.36 20.81
C TYR A 148 10.96 10.14 21.70
N LEU A 149 12.13 9.92 22.29
CA LEU A 149 12.41 8.85 23.23
C LEU A 149 12.77 9.49 24.56
N VAL A 150 11.96 9.23 25.59
CA VAL A 150 12.09 9.81 26.92
C VAL A 150 13.40 9.37 27.59
N PHE A 151 13.81 8.11 27.38
CA PHE A 151 15.04 7.54 27.95
C PHE A 151 15.86 6.78 26.88
N PRO A 152 16.95 7.39 26.35
CA PRO A 152 17.75 6.81 25.27
C PRO A 152 18.28 5.40 25.54
N GLU A 153 18.65 5.11 26.78
CA GLU A 153 19.23 3.83 27.20
C GLU A 153 18.26 2.65 27.11
N ASN A 154 16.95 2.93 27.07
CA ASN A 154 15.90 1.91 27.07
C ASN A 154 15.40 1.51 25.68
N TYR A 155 15.91 2.12 24.60
CA TYR A 155 15.35 1.90 23.25
C TYR A 155 15.27 0.42 22.87
N ASN A 156 16.34 -0.35 23.16
CA ASN A 156 16.43 -1.77 22.82
C ASN A 156 15.56 -2.67 23.71
N ARG A 157 14.94 -2.13 24.77
CA ARG A 157 14.05 -2.86 25.69
C ARG A 157 12.58 -2.62 25.40
N LEU A 158 12.25 -1.74 24.45
CA LEU A 158 10.87 -1.44 24.10
C LEU A 158 10.25 -2.65 23.41
N PHE A 159 9.16 -3.18 23.96
CA PHE A 159 8.35 -4.19 23.29
C PHE A 159 7.89 -3.70 21.91
N ILE A 160 8.22 -4.49 20.88
CA ILE A 160 7.76 -4.32 19.52
C ILE A 160 7.15 -5.67 19.11
N PRO A 161 5.86 -5.72 18.75
CA PRO A 161 5.25 -6.97 18.32
C PRO A 161 5.93 -7.46 17.04
N PRO A 162 6.09 -8.78 16.86
CA PRO A 162 6.61 -9.33 15.61
C PRO A 162 5.75 -8.84 14.44
N PRO A 163 6.35 -8.50 13.29
CA PRO A 163 5.59 -8.08 12.12
C PRO A 163 4.55 -9.15 11.79
N LYS A 164 3.30 -8.74 11.55
CA LYS A 164 2.21 -9.65 11.16
C LYS A 164 2.65 -10.48 9.96
N THR A 165 3.15 -11.70 10.21
CA THR A 165 3.20 -12.73 9.18
C THR A 165 1.74 -13.12 8.96
N PRO A 166 1.19 -13.02 7.76
CA PRO A 166 -0.21 -13.34 7.53
C PRO A 166 -0.46 -14.78 7.98
N ALA A 167 -1.27 -14.96 9.02
CA ALA A 167 -1.70 -16.25 9.52
C ALA A 167 -2.30 -17.09 8.38
N ASN A 168 -2.11 -18.41 8.47
CA ASN A 168 -2.46 -19.52 7.56
C ASN A 168 -3.88 -19.52 6.92
N ASN A 169 -4.28 -18.42 6.26
CA ASN A 169 -5.45 -18.33 5.39
C ASN A 169 -5.10 -18.59 3.92
N GLY A 170 -3.80 -18.65 3.58
CA GLY A 170 -3.32 -18.82 2.22
C GLY A 170 -3.80 -20.09 1.54
N LEU A 171 -3.96 -21.19 2.29
CA LEU A 171 -4.38 -22.46 1.67
C LEU A 171 -5.86 -22.49 1.26
N LYS A 172 -6.76 -21.90 2.09
CA LYS A 172 -8.21 -21.83 1.78
C LYS A 172 -8.54 -20.82 0.68
N THR A 173 -7.77 -19.75 0.54
CA THR A 173 -7.95 -18.80 -0.57
C THR A 173 -7.48 -19.42 -1.88
N LEU A 174 -6.35 -20.13 -1.88
CA LEU A 174 -5.77 -20.73 -3.10
C LEU A 174 -6.59 -21.90 -3.68
N ASN A 175 -7.36 -22.63 -2.87
CA ASN A 175 -8.16 -23.77 -3.33
C ASN A 175 -9.67 -23.50 -3.38
N SER A 176 -10.07 -22.25 -3.60
CA SER A 176 -11.48 -21.81 -3.63
C SER A 176 -12.05 -21.63 -5.05
N LYS A 177 -13.40 -21.60 -5.18
CA LYS A 177 -14.09 -21.39 -6.48
C LYS A 177 -13.64 -20.11 -7.18
N GLY A 178 -13.34 -19.05 -6.42
CA GLY A 178 -12.87 -17.77 -6.97
C GLY A 178 -11.54 -17.90 -7.71
N ILE A 179 -10.60 -18.66 -7.16
CA ILE A 179 -9.30 -18.92 -7.78
C ILE A 179 -9.47 -19.82 -9.01
N GLY A 180 -10.36 -20.82 -8.95
CA GLY A 180 -10.77 -21.60 -10.11
C GLY A 180 -11.23 -20.75 -11.29
N ARG A 181 -12.13 -19.80 -11.04
CA ARG A 181 -12.64 -18.88 -12.08
C ARG A 181 -11.54 -17.98 -12.65
N LEU A 182 -10.64 -17.49 -11.80
CA LEU A 182 -9.48 -16.68 -12.23
C LEU A 182 -8.51 -17.48 -13.08
N LEU A 183 -8.27 -18.74 -12.74
CA LEU A 183 -7.43 -19.63 -13.54
C LEU A 183 -8.07 -19.93 -14.90
N ALA A 184 -9.39 -20.12 -14.97
CA ALA A 184 -10.10 -20.27 -16.24
C ALA A 184 -9.99 -19.02 -17.11
N ALA A 185 -10.18 -17.83 -16.51
CA ALA A 185 -9.98 -16.57 -17.22
C ALA A 185 -8.52 -16.39 -17.68
N GLY A 186 -7.54 -16.75 -16.84
CA GLY A 186 -6.12 -16.72 -17.17
C GLY A 186 -5.75 -17.69 -18.29
N GLY A 187 -6.31 -18.90 -18.29
CA GLY A 187 -6.13 -19.90 -19.35
C GLY A 187 -6.70 -19.45 -20.70
N ILE A 188 -7.90 -18.85 -20.70
CA ILE A 188 -8.49 -18.25 -21.92
C ILE A 188 -7.62 -17.09 -22.41
N TYR A 189 -7.22 -16.18 -21.52
CA TYR A 189 -6.46 -14.99 -21.89
C TYR A 189 -5.06 -15.32 -22.42
N ASN A 190 -4.41 -16.33 -21.85
CA ASN A 190 -3.08 -16.76 -22.23
C ASN A 190 -3.08 -17.83 -23.34
N GLY A 191 -4.27 -18.23 -23.84
CA GLY A 191 -4.41 -19.30 -24.83
C GLY A 191 -3.92 -20.68 -24.35
N ASN A 192 -3.74 -20.86 -23.04
CA ASN A 192 -3.24 -22.09 -22.42
C ASN A 192 -4.29 -22.61 -21.43
N ILE A 193 -5.37 -23.16 -21.97
CA ILE A 193 -6.50 -23.64 -21.17
C ILE A 193 -6.07 -24.86 -20.34
N ASP A 194 -5.43 -25.84 -20.98
CA ASP A 194 -5.12 -27.12 -20.34
C ASP A 194 -4.14 -26.98 -19.17
N GLY A 195 -3.09 -26.16 -19.29
CA GLY A 195 -2.14 -25.94 -18.20
C GLY A 195 -2.75 -25.24 -16.99
N PHE A 196 -3.68 -24.31 -17.21
CA PHE A 196 -4.39 -23.63 -16.13
C PHE A 196 -5.49 -24.50 -15.52
N ARG A 197 -6.09 -25.40 -16.29
CA ARG A 197 -7.01 -26.44 -15.79
C ARG A 197 -6.28 -27.41 -14.87
N GLU A 198 -5.14 -27.93 -15.31
CA GLU A 198 -4.29 -28.81 -14.50
C GLU A 198 -3.86 -28.13 -13.18
N THR A 199 -3.60 -26.82 -13.24
CA THR A 199 -3.28 -26.02 -12.05
C THR A 199 -4.47 -25.92 -11.09
N ALA A 200 -5.69 -25.71 -11.59
CA ALA A 200 -6.90 -25.70 -10.77
C ALA A 200 -7.17 -27.07 -10.12
N GLU A 201 -6.94 -28.16 -10.85
CA GLU A 201 -7.03 -29.55 -10.36
C GLU A 201 -5.99 -29.85 -9.28
N LYS A 202 -4.74 -29.42 -9.47
CA LYS A 202 -3.65 -29.56 -8.48
C LYS A 202 -3.88 -28.77 -7.20
N LEU A 203 -4.52 -27.60 -7.29
CA LEU A 203 -4.89 -26.81 -6.11
C LEU A 203 -5.99 -27.49 -5.27
N GLY A 204 -6.82 -28.32 -5.89
CA GLY A 204 -7.86 -29.09 -5.22
C GLY A 204 -8.94 -28.23 -4.57
N GLY A 205 -9.67 -28.81 -3.62
CA GLY A 205 -10.78 -28.12 -2.94
C GLY A 205 -11.90 -27.74 -3.90
N ASP A 206 -12.28 -26.48 -3.88
CA ASP A 206 -13.37 -25.90 -4.67
C ASP A 206 -12.89 -25.26 -6.00
N ALA A 207 -11.57 -25.16 -6.22
CA ALA A 207 -11.00 -24.54 -7.40
C ALA A 207 -11.37 -25.23 -8.73
N PRO A 208 -11.38 -26.57 -8.86
CA PRO A 208 -11.80 -27.23 -10.11
C PRO A 208 -13.24 -26.90 -10.50
N ALA A 209 -14.16 -26.91 -9.53
CA ALA A 209 -15.57 -26.57 -9.75
C ALA A 209 -15.76 -25.10 -10.16
N GLY A 210 -14.95 -24.18 -9.61
CA GLY A 210 -14.95 -22.78 -10.04
C GLY A 210 -14.40 -22.57 -11.45
N TYR A 211 -13.42 -23.38 -11.85
CA TYR A 211 -12.83 -23.35 -13.19
C TYR A 211 -13.84 -23.82 -14.24
N GLU A 212 -14.51 -24.96 -14.02
CA GLU A 212 -15.50 -25.51 -14.94
C GLU A 212 -16.72 -24.60 -15.12
N GLN A 213 -17.12 -23.85 -14.09
CA GLN A 213 -18.20 -22.86 -14.18
C GLN A 213 -17.97 -21.79 -15.25
N VAL A 214 -16.71 -21.45 -15.54
CA VAL A 214 -16.34 -20.47 -16.57
C VAL A 214 -16.17 -21.13 -17.94
N MET A 215 -15.87 -22.43 -17.96
CA MET A 215 -15.50 -23.17 -19.17
C MET A 215 -16.65 -23.99 -19.79
N ASN A 216 -17.83 -24.03 -19.15
CA ASN A 216 -19.01 -24.74 -19.68
C ASN A 216 -19.45 -24.20 -21.05
N ASP A 217 -20.08 -25.04 -21.87
CA ASP A 217 -20.35 -24.81 -23.29
C ASP A 217 -21.29 -23.63 -23.60
N GLN A 218 -22.05 -23.13 -22.62
CA GLN A 218 -22.83 -21.89 -22.76
C GLN A 218 -22.00 -20.60 -22.60
N THR A 219 -20.73 -20.70 -22.18
CA THR A 219 -19.85 -19.57 -21.84
C THR A 219 -18.71 -19.36 -22.85
N LYS A 220 -18.63 -20.22 -23.89
CA LYS A 220 -17.68 -20.08 -24.98
C LYS A 220 -18.01 -18.85 -25.84
N GLY A 221 -17.38 -17.73 -25.49
CA GLY A 221 -17.19 -16.62 -26.42
C GLY A 221 -17.74 -15.25 -26.04
N THR A 222 -18.33 -15.05 -24.86
CA THR A 222 -18.90 -13.72 -24.55
C THR A 222 -18.93 -13.39 -23.05
N ILE A 223 -18.14 -12.38 -22.67
CA ILE A 223 -18.38 -11.40 -21.59
C ILE A 223 -18.36 -11.89 -20.12
N ILE A 224 -18.63 -13.16 -19.79
CA ILE A 224 -18.78 -13.60 -18.38
C ILE A 224 -17.44 -13.78 -17.64
N ALA A 225 -16.30 -13.87 -18.35
CA ALA A 225 -14.98 -13.86 -17.72
C ALA A 225 -14.72 -12.57 -16.90
N LEU A 226 -15.28 -11.43 -17.32
CA LEU A 226 -15.19 -10.15 -16.58
C LEU A 226 -16.09 -10.15 -15.32
N ALA A 227 -17.27 -10.74 -15.39
CA ALA A 227 -18.20 -10.83 -14.25
C ALA A 227 -17.68 -11.73 -13.12
N SER A 228 -16.82 -12.70 -13.46
CA SER A 228 -16.22 -13.62 -12.49
C SER A 228 -15.27 -12.90 -11.51
N ILE A 229 -14.57 -11.86 -11.98
CA ILE A 229 -13.73 -10.99 -11.15
C ILE A 229 -14.59 -10.26 -10.11
N ALA A 230 -15.78 -9.79 -10.49
CA ALA A 230 -16.67 -9.03 -9.60
C ALA A 230 -17.26 -9.89 -8.46
N SER A 231 -17.48 -11.19 -8.69
CA SER A 231 -18.05 -12.09 -7.68
C SER A 231 -17.08 -12.46 -6.54
N VAL A 232 -15.76 -12.39 -6.77
CA VAL A 232 -14.73 -12.63 -5.74
C VAL A 232 -14.61 -11.46 -4.76
N PHE A 233 -15.04 -10.27 -5.16
CA PHE A 233 -14.97 -9.03 -4.37
C PHE A 233 -16.32 -8.56 -3.79
N GLY A 234 -17.35 -9.43 -3.78
CA GLY A 234 -18.59 -9.14 -3.05
C GLY A 234 -19.43 -7.99 -3.61
N MET A 235 -19.63 -7.92 -4.93
CA MET A 235 -20.63 -7.01 -5.51
C MET A 235 -22.00 -7.70 -5.63
N GLY A 236 -23.01 -7.09 -5.01
CA GLY A 236 -24.41 -7.52 -5.01
C GLY A 236 -25.01 -7.63 -6.41
N ARG A 237 -26.00 -8.52 -6.51
CA ARG A 237 -26.52 -9.11 -7.75
C ARG A 237 -27.69 -8.36 -8.42
N LEU A 238 -27.93 -7.08 -8.09
CA LEU A 238 -29.08 -6.33 -8.61
C LEU A 238 -28.65 -4.94 -9.07
N GLY A 239 -28.69 -4.71 -10.39
CA GLY A 239 -28.54 -3.39 -11.00
C GLY A 239 -28.02 -3.36 -12.44
N LEU A 240 -27.35 -4.43 -12.89
CA LEU A 240 -26.56 -4.40 -14.14
C LEU A 240 -27.37 -4.37 -15.44
N ALA A 241 -28.65 -4.77 -15.45
CA ALA A 241 -29.46 -4.71 -16.67
C ALA A 241 -29.99 -3.29 -16.94
N SER A 242 -30.31 -2.50 -15.90
CA SER A 242 -30.89 -1.17 -16.02
C SER A 242 -29.86 -0.04 -16.20
N GLU A 243 -28.58 -0.32 -15.96
CA GLU A 243 -27.51 0.69 -16.00
C GLU A 243 -26.82 0.74 -17.38
N VAL A 244 -26.99 -0.31 -18.20
CA VAL A 244 -26.55 -0.34 -19.60
C VAL A 244 -27.42 0.60 -20.47
N GLU A 245 -28.71 0.76 -20.14
CA GLU A 245 -29.62 1.64 -20.89
C GLU A 245 -29.49 3.13 -20.51
N LYS A 246 -28.94 3.42 -19.32
CA LYS A 246 -28.75 4.80 -18.82
C LYS A 246 -27.41 5.44 -19.16
N LEU A 247 -26.46 4.70 -19.73
CA LEU A 247 -25.21 5.25 -20.29
C LEU A 247 -25.43 6.09 -21.57
N GLY A 248 -26.66 6.15 -22.08
CA GLY A 248 -27.02 6.92 -23.27
C GLY A 248 -27.10 8.44 -23.06
N GLN A 249 -27.35 8.97 -21.86
CA GLN A 249 -27.54 10.42 -21.70
C GLN A 249 -27.12 10.98 -20.32
N VAL A 250 -26.32 12.06 -20.39
CA VAL A 250 -26.22 13.22 -19.46
C VAL A 250 -24.93 13.40 -18.63
N LYS A 251 -24.09 14.30 -19.19
CA LYS A 251 -23.30 15.43 -18.66
C LYS A 251 -22.18 15.24 -17.61
N VAL A 252 -20.98 15.21 -18.19
CA VAL A 252 -19.63 15.40 -17.67
C VAL A 252 -19.38 16.79 -17.04
N ARG A 253 -18.61 16.85 -15.95
CA ARG A 253 -17.79 18.03 -15.56
C ARG A 253 -16.30 17.68 -15.79
N LYS A 254 -15.59 18.65 -16.37
CA LYS A 254 -14.42 18.56 -17.29
C LYS A 254 -13.39 17.42 -17.08
N PRO A 255 -13.10 16.62 -18.13
CA PRO A 255 -11.91 15.80 -18.25
C PRO A 255 -10.72 16.60 -18.82
N LEU A 256 -9.51 16.06 -18.66
CA LEU A 256 -8.31 16.45 -19.41
C LEU A 256 -8.66 16.52 -20.91
N SER A 257 -8.36 17.64 -21.55
CA SER A 257 -8.64 17.87 -22.97
C SER A 257 -7.61 17.15 -23.82
N VAL A 258 -8.02 16.10 -24.54
CA VAL A 258 -7.27 15.53 -25.66
C VAL A 258 -7.65 16.33 -26.92
N PRO A 259 -6.71 16.93 -27.67
CA PRO A 259 -7.02 17.57 -28.95
C PRO A 259 -7.41 16.53 -30.01
N ASP A 260 -8.50 16.78 -30.73
CA ASP A 260 -9.12 15.88 -31.72
C ASP A 260 -8.34 15.68 -33.04
N SER A 261 -7.03 15.95 -33.07
CA SER A 261 -6.26 15.74 -34.31
C SER A 261 -4.77 15.57 -34.08
N ILE A 262 -4.34 14.41 -33.54
CA ILE A 262 -2.94 13.97 -33.72
C ILE A 262 -2.89 12.47 -34.04
N ASP A 263 -2.27 12.22 -35.17
CA ASP A 263 -2.03 10.97 -35.89
C ASP A 263 -1.42 9.85 -35.03
N ALA A 264 -1.73 8.59 -35.37
CA ALA A 264 -1.46 7.38 -34.58
C ALA A 264 0.03 6.94 -34.53
N THR A 265 0.97 7.87 -34.58
CA THR A 265 2.41 7.60 -34.69
C THR A 265 3.32 8.54 -33.88
N THR A 266 2.81 9.33 -32.94
CA THR A 266 3.69 10.24 -32.17
C THR A 266 4.50 9.50 -31.09
N ILE A 267 5.72 9.14 -31.47
CA ILE A 267 6.82 8.66 -30.62
C ILE A 267 7.17 9.74 -29.58
N ALA A 268 7.48 9.30 -28.36
CA ALA A 268 7.89 10.14 -27.22
C ALA A 268 8.86 11.26 -27.66
N THR A 269 8.43 12.51 -27.52
CA THR A 269 9.29 13.66 -27.83
C THR A 269 10.40 13.72 -26.79
N THR A 270 11.65 13.69 -27.27
CA THR A 270 12.91 13.71 -26.50
C THR A 270 13.14 14.99 -25.68
N ARG A 271 12.14 15.86 -25.52
CA ARG A 271 12.17 17.11 -24.74
C ARG A 271 10.86 17.38 -24.00
N GLN A 272 10.36 16.42 -23.22
CA GLN A 272 9.28 16.70 -22.27
C GLN A 272 9.80 17.57 -21.13
N ASN A 273 9.06 18.62 -20.76
CA ASN A 273 9.41 19.45 -19.63
C ASN A 273 8.86 18.82 -18.36
N TYR A 274 9.67 17.97 -17.73
CA TYR A 274 9.23 17.24 -16.55
C TYR A 274 8.80 18.14 -15.38
N ARG A 275 9.33 19.37 -15.29
CA ARG A 275 8.85 20.36 -14.32
C ARG A 275 7.44 20.85 -14.62
N ALA A 276 7.10 21.03 -15.90
CA ALA A 276 5.75 21.38 -16.33
C ALA A 276 4.78 20.22 -16.08
N ILE A 277 5.21 18.97 -16.30
CA ILE A 277 4.43 17.77 -15.96
C ILE A 277 4.17 17.69 -14.45
N ALA A 278 5.21 17.86 -13.62
CA ALA A 278 5.07 17.87 -12.16
C ALA A 278 4.19 19.02 -11.65
N ALA A 279 4.19 20.16 -12.34
CA ALA A 279 3.33 21.29 -12.03
C ALA A 279 1.89 21.14 -12.58
N GLY A 280 1.59 20.08 -13.34
CA GLY A 280 0.29 19.87 -14.00
C GLY A 280 0.00 20.85 -15.14
N VAL A 281 1.05 21.45 -15.72
CA VAL A 281 0.98 22.41 -16.85
C VAL A 281 1.13 21.69 -18.19
N GLU A 282 1.87 20.58 -18.23
CA GLU A 282 2.05 19.74 -19.41
C GLU A 282 1.51 18.32 -19.15
N ASP A 283 0.81 17.75 -20.12
CA ASP A 283 0.23 16.42 -20.01
C ASP A 283 1.23 15.33 -20.42
N LEU A 284 1.03 14.14 -19.87
CA LEU A 284 1.74 12.93 -20.31
C LEU A 284 1.40 12.60 -21.77
N SER A 285 2.33 11.95 -22.47
CA SER A 285 2.04 11.41 -23.80
C SER A 285 0.99 10.30 -23.74
N VAL A 286 0.30 10.03 -24.85
CA VAL A 286 -0.72 8.97 -24.93
C VAL A 286 -0.15 7.60 -24.52
N ALA A 287 1.09 7.29 -24.92
CA ALA A 287 1.76 6.05 -24.55
C ALA A 287 2.05 5.96 -23.04
N GLN A 288 2.43 7.08 -22.42
CA GLN A 288 2.66 7.19 -20.98
C GLN A 288 1.34 7.04 -20.20
N ILE A 289 0.27 7.70 -20.63
CA ILE A 289 -1.07 7.57 -20.04
C ILE A 289 -1.55 6.12 -20.12
N LYS A 290 -1.41 5.47 -21.29
CA LYS A 290 -1.78 4.06 -21.49
C LYS A 290 -1.00 3.10 -20.60
N THR A 291 0.26 3.41 -20.33
CA THR A 291 1.10 2.63 -19.41
C THR A 291 0.68 2.88 -17.95
N LEU A 292 0.46 4.15 -17.58
CA LEU A 292 0.11 4.54 -16.21
C LEU A 292 -1.27 4.05 -15.77
N THR A 293 -2.25 4.06 -16.67
CA THR A 293 -3.61 3.52 -16.43
C THR A 293 -3.60 2.03 -16.08
N GLN A 294 -2.63 1.27 -16.61
CA GLN A 294 -2.41 -0.14 -16.27
C GLN A 294 -1.58 -0.33 -14.99
N LEU A 295 -1.09 0.75 -14.40
CA LEU A 295 -0.36 0.79 -13.13
C LEU A 295 -1.18 1.54 -12.05
N PRO A 296 -2.41 1.10 -11.69
CA PRO A 296 -3.33 1.92 -10.88
C PRO A 296 -2.92 2.09 -9.41
N LYS A 297 -2.04 1.23 -8.86
CA LYS A 297 -1.63 1.27 -7.45
C LYS A 297 -0.19 0.80 -7.25
N VAL A 298 0.33 0.98 -6.03
CA VAL A 298 1.62 0.44 -5.60
C VAL A 298 1.68 -1.07 -5.83
N GLY A 299 2.78 -1.56 -6.39
CA GLY A 299 3.00 -2.96 -6.73
C GLY A 299 2.34 -3.42 -8.04
N SER A 300 1.56 -2.55 -8.71
CA SER A 300 1.12 -2.82 -10.07
C SER A 300 2.32 -2.96 -11.01
N ARG A 301 2.19 -3.85 -12.00
CA ARG A 301 3.26 -4.21 -12.92
C ARG A 301 2.76 -4.32 -14.35
N ILE A 302 3.59 -3.94 -15.30
CA ILE A 302 3.30 -4.05 -16.74
C ILE A 302 4.57 -4.40 -17.49
N ILE A 303 4.45 -5.21 -18.54
CA ILE A 303 5.52 -5.42 -19.51
C ILE A 303 5.25 -4.56 -20.73
N VAL A 304 6.22 -3.72 -21.09
CA VAL A 304 6.20 -2.83 -22.26
C VAL A 304 7.38 -3.16 -23.20
N THR A 305 7.35 -2.58 -24.40
CA THR A 305 8.43 -2.74 -25.38
C THR A 305 9.66 -1.89 -25.02
N LYS A 306 10.77 -2.12 -25.73
CA LYS A 306 12.00 -1.32 -25.61
C LYS A 306 11.86 0.16 -25.99
N ASP A 307 10.70 0.61 -26.45
CA ASP A 307 10.48 2.02 -26.80
C ASP A 307 10.22 2.86 -25.54
N PHE A 308 9.61 2.27 -24.51
CA PHE A 308 9.29 2.94 -23.24
C PHE A 308 10.51 2.97 -22.31
N GLY A 309 11.20 4.11 -22.20
CA GLY A 309 12.51 4.23 -21.54
C GLY A 309 12.53 4.99 -20.23
N GLN A 310 13.74 5.34 -19.78
CA GLN A 310 13.94 6.10 -18.53
C GLN A 310 13.27 7.48 -18.55
N ASN A 311 13.21 8.14 -19.70
CA ASN A 311 12.50 9.42 -19.82
C ASN A 311 11.00 9.25 -19.56
N ASP A 312 10.40 8.17 -20.07
CA ASP A 312 8.99 7.87 -19.80
C ASP A 312 8.77 7.54 -18.33
N LEU A 313 9.70 6.80 -17.73
CA LEU A 313 9.70 6.52 -16.29
C LEU A 313 9.74 7.80 -15.45
N ALA A 314 10.63 8.74 -15.81
CA ALA A 314 10.74 10.05 -15.15
C ALA A 314 9.49 10.91 -15.36
N ALA A 315 8.86 10.86 -16.54
CA ALA A 315 7.60 11.55 -16.80
C ALA A 315 6.46 10.97 -15.95
N LEU A 316 6.36 9.64 -15.83
CA LEU A 316 5.37 9.00 -14.94
C LEU A 316 5.58 9.42 -13.49
N SER A 317 6.83 9.44 -13.03
CA SER A 317 7.17 9.89 -11.68
C SER A 317 6.84 11.37 -11.48
N ALA A 318 7.15 12.23 -12.45
CA ALA A 318 6.80 13.65 -12.40
C ALA A 318 5.28 13.85 -12.29
N ALA A 319 4.49 13.10 -13.05
CA ALA A 319 3.03 13.21 -13.06
C ALA A 319 2.35 12.66 -11.79
N THR A 320 2.98 11.72 -11.09
CA THR A 320 2.35 10.97 -9.99
C THR A 320 2.95 11.24 -8.62
N GLY A 321 4.21 11.66 -8.56
CA GLY A 321 5.00 11.70 -7.33
C GLY A 321 5.45 10.32 -6.84
N ASP A 322 5.30 9.26 -7.64
CA ASP A 322 5.70 7.90 -7.27
C ASP A 322 7.04 7.48 -7.87
N GLU A 323 7.72 6.55 -7.20
CA GLU A 323 8.82 5.80 -7.76
C GLU A 323 8.35 4.76 -8.76
N PHE A 324 9.21 4.47 -9.73
CA PHE A 324 9.01 3.36 -10.64
C PHE A 324 10.34 2.66 -10.86
N ALA A 325 10.34 1.34 -10.88
CA ALA A 325 11.49 0.53 -11.26
C ALA A 325 11.27 -0.07 -12.65
N MET A 326 12.37 -0.18 -13.39
CA MET A 326 12.40 -0.80 -14.70
C MET A 326 13.42 -1.92 -14.74
N PHE A 327 12.95 -3.11 -15.12
CA PHE A 327 13.77 -4.28 -15.40
C PHE A 327 13.76 -4.58 -16.89
N THR A 328 14.89 -4.99 -17.44
CA THR A 328 15.06 -5.22 -18.89
C THR A 328 15.42 -6.67 -19.17
N THR A 329 14.84 -7.25 -20.23
CA THR A 329 15.28 -8.55 -20.77
C THR A 329 14.88 -8.68 -22.24
N GLY A 330 15.82 -9.06 -23.13
CA GLY A 330 15.52 -9.46 -24.52
C GLY A 330 14.55 -8.55 -25.30
N GLY A 331 14.66 -7.22 -25.15
CA GLY A 331 13.79 -6.24 -25.83
C GLY A 331 12.47 -5.89 -25.11
N ARG A 332 12.19 -6.49 -23.95
CA ARG A 332 11.05 -6.19 -23.08
C ARG A 332 11.49 -5.41 -21.85
N ARG A 333 10.57 -4.63 -21.30
CA ARG A 333 10.76 -3.81 -20.09
C ARG A 333 9.63 -4.07 -19.11
N LEU A 334 9.95 -4.59 -17.94
CA LEU A 334 9.02 -4.75 -16.83
C LEU A 334 9.06 -3.46 -16.00
N ILE A 335 7.93 -2.78 -15.89
CA ILE A 335 7.75 -1.58 -15.08
C ILE A 335 6.97 -1.96 -13.83
N ILE A 336 7.47 -1.55 -12.67
CA ILE A 336 6.81 -1.74 -11.37
C ILE A 336 6.57 -0.37 -10.76
N ARG A 337 5.32 -0.08 -10.39
CA ARG A 337 4.96 1.15 -9.68
C ARG A 337 5.24 1.01 -8.19
N GLY A 338 6.01 1.95 -7.65
CA GLY A 338 6.25 2.14 -6.24
C GLY A 338 5.31 3.16 -5.60
N ASN A 339 5.81 3.84 -4.57
CA ASN A 339 5.20 4.99 -3.93
C ASN A 339 6.23 6.14 -3.89
N ALA A 340 5.96 7.23 -3.17
CA ALA A 340 6.87 8.37 -3.08
C ALA A 340 8.25 8.10 -2.44
N THR A 341 8.49 6.91 -1.89
CA THR A 341 9.72 6.59 -1.12
C THR A 341 10.43 5.33 -1.57
N GLY A 342 9.85 4.54 -2.47
CA GLY A 342 10.37 3.22 -2.78
C GLY A 342 9.50 2.42 -3.73
N VAL A 343 10.12 1.45 -4.41
CA VAL A 343 9.44 0.41 -5.18
C VAL A 343 9.38 -0.89 -4.37
N PRO A 344 8.22 -1.59 -4.29
CA PRO A 344 8.07 -2.81 -3.49
C PRO A 344 8.72 -4.01 -4.17
N ILE A 345 10.05 -4.05 -4.23
CA ILE A 345 10.84 -5.21 -4.66
C ILE A 345 11.69 -5.74 -3.49
N GLY A 346 11.37 -6.94 -3.03
CA GLY A 346 12.14 -7.63 -1.99
C GLY A 346 13.23 -8.53 -2.56
N ALA A 347 14.13 -9.01 -1.70
CA ALA A 347 15.23 -9.89 -2.09
C ALA A 347 14.75 -11.17 -2.81
N VAL A 348 13.67 -11.81 -2.33
CA VAL A 348 13.11 -13.02 -2.94
C VAL A 348 12.63 -12.77 -4.37
N GLU A 349 11.92 -11.66 -4.61
CA GLU A 349 11.44 -11.31 -5.95
C GLU A 349 12.59 -10.91 -6.88
N ALA A 350 13.60 -10.21 -6.37
CA ALA A 350 14.80 -9.88 -7.12
C ALA A 350 15.56 -11.14 -7.56
N GLU A 351 15.69 -12.15 -6.69
CA GLU A 351 16.25 -13.46 -7.02
C GLU A 351 15.46 -14.17 -8.13
N GLU A 352 14.12 -14.17 -8.04
CA GLU A 352 13.28 -14.75 -9.09
C GLU A 352 13.42 -14.04 -10.44
N LEU A 353 13.48 -12.71 -10.43
CA LEU A 353 13.66 -11.91 -11.64
C LEU A 353 15.04 -12.15 -12.24
N ALA A 354 16.09 -12.22 -11.41
CA ALA A 354 17.44 -12.53 -11.83
C ALA A 354 17.51 -13.94 -12.46
N ALA A 355 16.96 -14.96 -11.81
CA ALA A 355 16.90 -16.32 -12.34
C ALA A 355 16.17 -16.41 -13.70
N LYS A 356 15.20 -15.51 -13.94
CA LYS A 356 14.46 -15.37 -15.21
C LYS A 356 15.18 -14.50 -16.24
N GLY A 357 16.41 -14.05 -15.97
CA GLY A 357 17.24 -13.26 -16.87
C GLY A 357 16.83 -11.79 -17.00
N TRP A 358 16.11 -11.24 -16.01
CA TRP A 358 15.83 -9.81 -15.94
C TRP A 358 17.00 -9.04 -15.32
N ARG A 359 17.30 -7.87 -15.87
CA ARG A 359 18.31 -6.95 -15.35
C ARG A 359 17.63 -5.75 -14.72
N TRP A 360 17.98 -5.40 -13.48
CA TRP A 360 17.47 -4.15 -12.90
C TRP A 360 18.18 -2.95 -13.53
N SER A 361 17.52 -2.32 -14.51
CA SER A 361 18.17 -1.30 -15.34
C SER A 361 18.11 0.10 -14.77
N SER A 362 17.02 0.46 -14.08
CA SER A 362 16.86 1.78 -13.49
C SER A 362 15.68 1.90 -12.55
N HIS A 363 15.67 2.98 -11.78
CA HIS A 363 14.48 3.49 -11.09
C HIS A 363 14.48 5.01 -11.01
N VAL A 364 13.36 5.58 -10.56
CA VAL A 364 13.19 7.03 -10.38
C VAL A 364 12.95 7.32 -8.91
N HIS A 365 13.64 8.33 -8.37
CA HIS A 365 13.31 8.91 -7.07
C HIS A 365 12.47 10.17 -7.28
N PRO A 366 11.29 10.33 -6.65
CA PRO A 366 10.39 11.44 -6.96
C PRO A 366 10.78 12.73 -6.23
N ASP A 367 11.58 12.61 -5.17
CA ASP A 367 12.08 13.69 -4.33
C ASP A 367 13.27 14.46 -4.97
N GLY A 368 13.77 13.97 -6.11
CA GLY A 368 14.92 14.54 -6.79
C GLY A 368 16.28 14.03 -6.34
N THR A 369 16.31 13.07 -5.41
CA THR A 369 17.55 12.49 -4.89
C THR A 369 18.20 11.59 -5.93
N LEU A 370 19.47 11.86 -6.25
CA LEU A 370 20.25 11.08 -7.23
C LEU A 370 21.32 10.20 -6.55
N ARG A 371 21.00 9.67 -5.37
CA ARG A 371 21.88 8.81 -4.58
C ARG A 371 21.20 7.50 -4.27
N SER A 372 21.91 6.40 -4.42
CA SER A 372 21.40 5.07 -4.08
C SER A 372 21.29 4.87 -2.58
N SER A 373 20.18 4.29 -2.15
CA SER A 373 19.97 3.82 -0.80
C SER A 373 20.70 2.49 -0.54
N LEU A 374 20.79 2.08 0.73
CA LEU A 374 21.30 0.75 1.07
C LEU A 374 20.45 -0.37 0.45
N GLY A 375 19.12 -0.15 0.33
CA GLY A 375 18.20 -1.09 -0.32
C GLY A 375 18.51 -1.25 -1.80
N ASP A 376 18.77 -0.14 -2.50
CA ASP A 376 19.10 -0.17 -3.92
C ASP A 376 20.39 -0.96 -4.18
N ARG A 377 21.41 -0.72 -3.36
CA ARG A 377 22.68 -1.45 -3.46
C ARG A 377 22.50 -2.94 -3.17
N ALA A 378 21.68 -3.27 -2.18
CA ALA A 378 21.39 -4.66 -1.82
C ALA A 378 20.63 -5.41 -2.92
N ILE A 379 19.61 -4.80 -3.52
CA ILE A 379 18.85 -5.41 -4.62
C ILE A 379 19.74 -5.54 -5.87
N LEU A 380 20.52 -4.51 -6.23
CA LEU A 380 21.42 -4.59 -7.37
C LEU A 380 22.52 -5.66 -7.19
N LYS A 381 22.96 -5.91 -5.96
CA LYS A 381 23.91 -6.98 -5.64
C LYS A 381 23.41 -8.35 -6.09
N ILE A 382 22.12 -8.64 -5.90
CA ILE A 382 21.51 -9.91 -6.33
C ILE A 382 21.67 -10.11 -7.85
N PHE A 383 21.34 -9.09 -8.65
CA PHE A 383 21.50 -9.16 -10.10
C PHE A 383 22.98 -9.27 -10.54
N ARG A 384 23.91 -8.67 -9.78
CA ARG A 384 25.35 -8.83 -10.01
C ARG A 384 25.79 -10.27 -9.73
N ASP A 385 25.32 -10.86 -8.63
CA ASP A 385 25.70 -12.21 -8.21
C ASP A 385 25.18 -13.29 -9.20
N HIS A 386 24.11 -12.98 -9.94
CA HIS A 386 23.62 -13.75 -11.10
C HIS A 386 24.34 -13.44 -12.43
N ASN A 387 25.41 -12.64 -12.43
CA ASN A 387 26.15 -12.21 -13.63
C ASN A 387 25.30 -11.45 -14.68
N LEU A 388 24.25 -10.73 -14.25
CA LEU A 388 23.34 -10.03 -15.17
C LEU A 388 23.73 -8.57 -15.39
N ASN A 389 23.73 -7.75 -14.33
CA ASN A 389 24.20 -6.36 -14.39
C ASN A 389 24.80 -5.90 -13.06
N SER A 390 25.90 -5.17 -13.14
CA SER A 390 26.64 -4.61 -11.99
C SER A 390 26.42 -3.11 -11.79
N LYS A 391 25.59 -2.50 -12.65
CA LYS A 391 25.24 -1.08 -12.63
C LYS A 391 23.75 -0.92 -12.89
N SER A 392 23.13 0.03 -12.20
CA SER A 392 21.78 0.54 -12.45
C SER A 392 21.81 2.07 -12.39
N SER A 393 20.77 2.72 -12.88
CA SER A 393 20.69 4.17 -12.88
C SER A 393 19.49 4.68 -12.09
N ILE A 394 19.70 5.75 -11.33
CA ILE A 394 18.66 6.55 -10.69
C ILE A 394 18.41 7.75 -11.57
N SER A 395 17.15 8.02 -11.85
CA SER A 395 16.70 9.27 -12.48
C SER A 395 15.90 10.08 -11.47
N ASP A 396 15.93 11.40 -11.63
CA ASP A 396 14.95 12.26 -10.97
C ASP A 396 13.79 12.59 -11.93
N PRO A 397 12.69 13.19 -11.43
CA PRO A 397 11.58 13.63 -12.25
C PRO A 397 11.90 14.94 -12.97
N TYR A 398 13.18 15.30 -13.11
CA TYR A 398 13.66 16.45 -13.86
C TYR A 398 14.61 16.03 -14.99
N GLY A 399 14.78 14.72 -15.21
CA GLY A 399 15.57 14.15 -16.29
C GLY A 399 17.07 14.05 -16.00
N ARG A 400 17.53 14.42 -14.81
CA ARG A 400 18.91 14.17 -14.37
C ARG A 400 19.05 12.71 -13.97
N ARG A 401 20.26 12.18 -14.14
CA ARG A 401 20.53 10.75 -13.92
C ARG A 401 21.87 10.54 -13.24
N PHE A 402 21.94 9.47 -12.46
CA PHE A 402 23.16 9.04 -11.79
C PHE A 402 23.25 7.53 -11.80
N ASN A 403 24.46 7.00 -11.95
CA ASN A 403 24.66 5.56 -11.95
C ASN A 403 25.15 5.10 -10.57
N PHE A 404 24.76 3.90 -10.17
CA PHE A 404 25.27 3.28 -8.96
C PHE A 404 25.60 1.82 -9.20
N SER A 405 26.44 1.30 -8.31
CA SER A 405 26.82 -0.10 -8.21
C SER A 405 26.47 -0.61 -6.82
N PRO A 406 26.54 -1.94 -6.58
CA PRO A 406 26.38 -2.46 -5.23
C PRO A 406 27.39 -1.90 -4.22
N ASP A 407 28.55 -1.44 -4.71
CA ASP A 407 29.64 -0.95 -3.88
C ASP A 407 29.54 0.56 -3.61
N GLY A 408 28.60 1.25 -4.26
CA GLY A 408 28.34 2.68 -4.06
C GLY A 408 27.90 3.42 -5.32
N ASP A 409 27.59 4.70 -5.12
CA ASP A 409 27.28 5.64 -6.19
C ASP A 409 28.50 5.84 -7.09
N LEU A 410 28.33 5.68 -8.40
CA LEU A 410 29.41 5.78 -9.36
C LEU A 410 29.56 7.26 -9.74
N ILE A 411 30.53 7.93 -9.12
CA ILE A 411 30.91 9.30 -9.50
C ILE A 411 31.43 9.25 -10.94
N SER A 412 30.70 9.87 -11.87
CA SER A 412 31.19 10.09 -13.23
C SER A 412 32.45 10.97 -13.18
N PRO A 413 33.47 10.77 -14.05
CA PRO A 413 34.75 11.49 -14.04
C PRO A 413 34.68 13.03 -14.18
N GLU A 414 33.50 13.61 -14.36
CA GLU A 414 33.30 15.03 -14.67
C GLU A 414 32.89 15.91 -13.48
N TRP A 415 32.91 15.38 -12.25
CA TRP A 415 32.67 16.22 -11.07
C TRP A 415 33.95 16.94 -10.63
N ARG A 416 34.01 18.27 -10.79
CA ARG A 416 34.90 19.15 -10.01
C ARG A 416 34.07 19.85 -8.92
N PRO A 417 34.62 19.99 -7.69
CA PRO A 417 33.92 20.52 -6.53
C PRO A 417 33.39 21.94 -6.72
#